data_AF-A0AAF0BU54-F1
#
_entry.id   AF-A0AAF0BU54-F1
#
_cell.length_a   1.000
_cell.length_b   1.000
_cell.length_c   1.000
_cell.angle_alpha   90.00
_cell.angle_beta   90.00
_cell.angle_gamma   90.00
#
_symmetry.space_group_name_H-M   'P 1'
#
loop_
_entity.id
_entity.type
_entity.pdbx_description
1 polymer ?
#
loop_
_entity_poly.entity_id
_entity_poly.type
_entity_poly.pdbx_seq_one_letter_code
_entity_poly.pdbx_strand_id
1 'polypeptide(L)'
;MRRGDDGEAHGVLGAGVDELRALVLRSRDLVLLTAVIGVITGVSVALFERATIDVALERVVESPLWVRAALPGLGLVITALVLRFVGPLASPSTADEYVKAVPDPEAPFNLRAVPAKLLASFATLGLGGAGGLEGPSIYTGSAVGAALFGPVSRYLRGVDKRAALVAGAAAGVAAIFKAPATGAVFALEVPFQDDLAPRSILPALVGAASGYTTFVLINGTEPLFPVSGETNVVLADLGVAAVIALTCGIGARAFAAVISNAKRMSAKVSPVPRVAAGALVMAGLVLLSSYWFDGQSLALGPGYRSVEFALDPERGLWIIAALATIRVLATASTVGGGGVAGLFIPLVVQGALTGRLMAGIVNADNQSLWVVVGVAAFLGAGYRVPLAAVMFVAEATGRPAFVVPGLLAATGAQLLMGLSSVSAYQRRRKDGHLEQRADLPIESVLSTDPATADGDDTIALFFTEHVSLARRKAVPVVDGEGCFEGLVVLDDVLGIDPDDWAETTLAEVARRDTPVGHPDWNLGQALRAMLDGDVDHLPVVDSRGRLRGVVTSDAIIDRSRLMDRLDPKRP
;
A
#
# COMPACT_ATOMS: atom_id res chain seq x y z
N MET A 1 -19.59 -60.58 -19.22
CA MET A 1 -18.68 -59.49 -19.64
C MET A 1 -19.49 -58.20 -19.75
N ARG A 2 -18.95 -57.11 -19.18
CA ARG A 2 -19.45 -55.71 -19.19
C ARG A 2 -20.55 -55.34 -18.19
N ARG A 3 -20.12 -55.07 -16.96
CA ARG A 3 -20.67 -54.04 -16.06
C ARG A 3 -19.47 -53.35 -15.41
N GLY A 4 -19.35 -52.03 -15.58
CA GLY A 4 -18.28 -51.21 -15.02
C GLY A 4 -17.86 -50.13 -16.00
N ASP A 5 -18.42 -48.93 -15.85
CA ASP A 5 -17.72 -47.64 -16.09
C ASP A 5 -18.60 -46.38 -15.84
N ASP A 6 -19.92 -46.49 -15.67
CA ASP A 6 -20.78 -45.30 -15.58
C ASP A 6 -20.73 -44.54 -14.23
N GLY A 7 -19.97 -45.03 -13.24
CA GLY A 7 -19.90 -44.45 -11.88
C GLY A 7 -18.86 -43.33 -11.72
N GLU A 8 -17.73 -43.38 -12.42
CA GLU A 8 -16.63 -42.41 -12.26
C GLU A 8 -16.90 -41.08 -12.99
N ALA A 9 -17.61 -41.12 -14.13
CA ALA A 9 -17.89 -39.91 -14.92
C ALA A 9 -18.83 -38.91 -14.22
N HIS A 10 -19.74 -39.37 -13.35
CA HIS A 10 -20.63 -38.50 -12.58
C HIS A 10 -19.98 -37.86 -11.35
N GLY A 11 -18.96 -38.49 -10.75
CA GLY A 11 -18.20 -37.92 -9.63
C GLY A 11 -17.31 -36.75 -10.05
N VAL A 12 -16.64 -36.87 -11.21
CA VAL A 12 -15.73 -35.84 -11.73
C VAL A 12 -16.48 -34.58 -12.21
N LEU A 13 -17.66 -34.75 -12.82
CA LEU A 13 -18.51 -33.62 -13.24
C LEU A 13 -19.15 -32.89 -12.03
N GLY A 14 -19.50 -33.61 -10.96
CA GLY A 14 -20.02 -33.01 -9.72
C GLY A 14 -18.98 -32.18 -8.98
N ALA A 15 -17.75 -32.72 -8.84
CA ALA A 15 -16.63 -32.03 -8.21
C ALA A 15 -16.27 -30.72 -8.93
N GLY A 16 -16.23 -30.74 -10.27
CA GLY A 16 -15.95 -29.53 -11.06
C GLY A 16 -17.05 -28.47 -10.96
N VAL A 17 -18.33 -28.86 -10.84
CA VAL A 17 -19.44 -27.90 -10.66
C VAL A 17 -19.42 -27.28 -9.26
N ASP A 18 -19.08 -28.04 -8.23
CA ASP A 18 -18.98 -27.52 -6.86
C ASP A 18 -17.74 -26.63 -6.67
N GLU A 19 -16.63 -26.93 -7.35
CA GLU A 19 -15.45 -26.08 -7.40
C GLU A 19 -15.73 -24.76 -8.16
N LEU A 20 -16.46 -24.83 -9.28
CA LEU A 20 -16.90 -23.65 -10.03
C LEU A 20 -17.87 -22.79 -9.20
N ARG A 21 -18.82 -23.42 -8.49
CA ARG A 21 -19.73 -22.73 -7.56
C ARG A 21 -18.98 -22.08 -6.41
N ALA A 22 -18.00 -22.77 -5.83
CA ALA A 22 -17.15 -22.22 -4.78
C ALA A 22 -16.35 -21.02 -5.27
N LEU A 23 -15.78 -21.08 -6.49
CA LEU A 23 -15.11 -19.95 -7.14
C LEU A 23 -16.05 -18.76 -7.38
N VAL A 24 -17.26 -19.02 -7.91
CA VAL A 24 -18.26 -17.98 -8.18
C VAL A 24 -18.75 -17.30 -6.89
N LEU A 25 -19.02 -18.08 -5.85
CA LEU A 25 -19.43 -17.55 -4.54
C LEU A 25 -18.31 -16.71 -3.91
N ARG A 26 -17.06 -17.17 -4.01
CA ARG A 26 -15.86 -16.46 -3.55
C ARG A 26 -15.70 -15.09 -4.20
N SER A 27 -15.88 -15.02 -5.52
CA SER A 27 -15.83 -13.78 -6.27
C SER A 27 -16.99 -12.85 -5.91
N ARG A 28 -18.20 -13.39 -5.68
CA ARG A 28 -19.38 -12.58 -5.33
C ARG A 28 -19.23 -11.89 -3.98
N ASP A 29 -18.83 -12.62 -2.95
CA ASP A 29 -18.73 -12.07 -1.59
C ASP A 29 -17.62 -11.01 -1.49
N LEU A 30 -16.52 -11.22 -2.24
CA LEU A 30 -15.46 -10.22 -2.40
C LEU A 30 -15.99 -8.93 -3.06
N VAL A 31 -16.71 -9.06 -4.17
CA VAL A 31 -17.26 -7.90 -4.90
C VAL A 31 -18.28 -7.15 -4.04
N LEU A 32 -19.16 -7.86 -3.34
CA LEU A 32 -20.16 -7.22 -2.46
C LEU A 32 -19.50 -6.47 -1.29
N LEU A 33 -18.56 -7.10 -0.60
CA LEU A 33 -17.86 -6.45 0.51
C LEU A 33 -17.12 -5.20 0.03
N THR A 34 -16.38 -5.31 -1.08
CA THR A 34 -15.57 -4.20 -1.62
C THR A 34 -16.44 -3.07 -2.15
N ALA A 35 -17.60 -3.39 -2.73
CA ALA A 35 -18.60 -2.40 -3.14
C ALA A 35 -19.14 -1.63 -1.91
N VAL A 36 -19.53 -2.33 -0.84
CA VAL A 36 -20.03 -1.72 0.41
C VAL A 36 -18.95 -0.85 1.07
N ILE A 37 -17.71 -1.34 1.14
CA ILE A 37 -16.55 -0.55 1.60
C ILE A 37 -16.45 0.74 0.80
N GLY A 38 -16.53 0.65 -0.53
CA GLY A 38 -16.40 1.83 -1.38
C GLY A 38 -17.56 2.82 -1.22
N VAL A 39 -18.81 2.36 -1.12
CA VAL A 39 -19.98 3.24 -0.86
C VAL A 39 -19.80 4.03 0.45
N ILE A 40 -19.49 3.33 1.55
CA ILE A 40 -19.31 3.98 2.86
C ILE A 40 -18.13 4.95 2.83
N THR A 41 -17.04 4.57 2.16
CA THR A 41 -15.87 5.44 1.99
C THR A 41 -16.21 6.68 1.17
N GLY A 42 -16.95 6.53 0.06
CA GLY A 42 -17.38 7.62 -0.81
C GLY A 42 -18.23 8.66 -0.08
N VAL A 43 -19.23 8.21 0.70
CA VAL A 43 -20.02 9.12 1.57
C VAL A 43 -19.13 9.83 2.58
N SER A 44 -18.25 9.08 3.26
CA SER A 44 -17.39 9.62 4.31
C SER A 44 -16.44 10.69 3.76
N VAL A 45 -15.84 10.44 2.60
CA VAL A 45 -14.92 11.38 1.93
C VAL A 45 -15.67 12.61 1.41
N ALA A 46 -16.86 12.43 0.82
CA ALA A 46 -17.70 13.52 0.33
C ALA A 46 -18.07 14.51 1.45
N LEU A 47 -18.53 13.98 2.60
CA LEU A 47 -18.85 14.78 3.78
C LEU A 47 -17.61 15.46 4.37
N PHE A 48 -16.48 14.75 4.42
CA PHE A 48 -15.22 15.30 4.93
C PHE A 48 -14.69 16.45 4.07
N GLU A 49 -14.73 16.31 2.73
CA GLU A 49 -14.35 17.38 1.81
C GLU A 49 -15.26 18.59 1.95
N ARG A 50 -16.59 18.38 1.96
CA ARG A 50 -17.55 19.49 2.10
C ARG A 50 -17.35 20.26 3.41
N ALA A 51 -17.11 19.54 4.51
CA ALA A 51 -16.84 20.18 5.79
C ALA A 51 -15.50 20.96 5.77
N THR A 52 -14.45 20.36 5.21
CA THR A 52 -13.08 20.90 5.26
C THR A 52 -12.88 22.05 4.27
N ILE A 53 -13.37 21.90 3.04
CA ILE A 53 -13.12 22.81 1.93
C ILE A 53 -14.24 23.85 1.82
N ASP A 54 -15.45 23.43 1.49
CA ASP A 54 -16.59 24.34 1.25
C ASP A 54 -16.98 25.11 2.52
N VAL A 55 -16.88 24.49 3.70
CA VAL A 55 -17.39 25.11 4.94
C VAL A 55 -16.29 25.81 5.74
N ALA A 56 -15.13 25.19 5.91
CA ALA A 56 -14.05 25.74 6.74
C ALA A 56 -13.07 26.59 5.93
N LEU A 57 -12.43 26.00 4.91
CA LEU A 57 -11.38 26.68 4.15
C LEU A 57 -11.91 27.88 3.35
N GLU A 58 -13.09 27.78 2.76
CA GLU A 58 -13.71 28.89 2.00
C GLU A 58 -13.89 30.12 2.90
N ARG A 59 -14.39 29.95 4.12
CA ARG A 59 -14.49 31.04 5.11
C ARG A 59 -13.13 31.63 5.48
N VAL A 60 -12.09 30.80 5.61
CA VAL A 60 -10.72 31.29 5.87
C VAL A 60 -10.26 32.17 4.73
N VAL A 61 -10.45 31.71 3.49
CA VAL A 61 -10.05 32.42 2.28
C VAL A 61 -10.80 33.74 2.12
N GLU A 62 -12.07 33.82 2.48
CA GLU A 62 -12.87 35.06 2.39
C GLU A 62 -12.56 36.07 3.50
N SER A 63 -11.95 35.61 4.60
CA SER A 63 -11.65 36.46 5.75
C SER A 63 -10.59 37.54 5.45
N PRO A 64 -10.47 38.59 6.28
CA PRO A 64 -9.40 39.58 6.16
C PRO A 64 -7.99 38.97 6.23
N LEU A 65 -6.99 39.64 5.65
CA LEU A 65 -5.62 39.13 5.53
C LEU A 65 -4.98 38.70 6.87
N TRP A 66 -5.21 39.45 7.94
CA TRP A 66 -4.67 39.10 9.26
C TRP A 66 -5.27 37.78 9.80
N VAL A 67 -6.54 37.50 9.49
CA VAL A 67 -7.21 36.24 9.84
C VAL A 67 -6.61 35.10 9.02
N ARG A 68 -6.47 35.30 7.69
CA ARG A 68 -5.83 34.33 6.79
C ARG A 68 -4.43 33.93 7.25
N ALA A 69 -3.65 34.89 7.76
CA ALA A 69 -2.30 34.64 8.24
C ALA A 69 -2.29 33.90 9.60
N ALA A 70 -3.26 34.15 10.47
CA ALA A 70 -3.31 33.56 11.82
C ALA A 70 -3.92 32.14 11.85
N LEU A 71 -4.93 31.86 11.01
CA LEU A 71 -5.70 30.62 11.09
C LEU A 71 -4.89 29.33 10.83
N PRO A 72 -3.90 29.26 9.92
CA PRO A 72 -3.06 28.08 9.79
C PRO A 72 -2.32 27.75 11.09
N GLY A 73 -1.87 28.78 11.82
CA GLY A 73 -1.25 28.62 13.13
C GLY A 73 -2.21 28.07 14.18
N LEU A 74 -3.44 28.59 14.22
CA LEU A 74 -4.49 28.06 15.08
C LEU A 74 -4.83 26.60 14.72
N GLY A 75 -4.86 26.25 13.44
CA GLY A 75 -5.05 24.89 12.96
C GLY A 75 -3.99 23.93 13.46
N LEU A 76 -2.71 24.33 13.46
CA LEU A 76 -1.63 23.52 14.03
C LEU A 76 -1.76 23.36 15.55
N VAL A 77 -2.19 24.40 16.27
CA VAL A 77 -2.46 24.31 17.72
C VAL A 77 -3.58 23.30 17.99
N ILE A 78 -4.72 23.42 17.30
CA ILE A 78 -5.86 22.51 17.47
C ILE A 78 -5.46 21.08 17.11
N THR A 79 -4.72 20.90 16.02
CA THR A 79 -4.18 19.59 15.61
C THR A 79 -3.33 18.96 16.71
N ALA A 80 -2.41 19.73 17.31
CA ALA A 80 -1.56 19.24 18.40
C ALA A 80 -2.37 18.86 19.64
N LEU A 81 -3.43 19.62 19.98
CA LEU A 81 -4.32 19.31 21.10
C LEU A 81 -5.16 18.05 20.82
N VAL A 82 -5.74 17.92 19.63
CA VAL A 82 -6.53 16.75 19.21
C VAL A 82 -5.68 15.48 19.28
N LEU A 83 -4.46 15.50 18.72
CA LEU A 83 -3.56 14.34 18.78
C LEU A 83 -3.10 14.04 20.22
N ARG A 84 -3.01 15.04 21.09
CA ARG A 84 -2.65 14.82 22.50
C ARG A 84 -3.77 14.21 23.32
N PHE A 85 -5.02 14.66 23.14
CA PHE A 85 -6.14 14.31 24.03
C PHE A 85 -7.09 13.26 23.46
N VAL A 86 -7.35 13.26 22.15
CA VAL A 86 -8.30 12.34 21.51
C VAL A 86 -7.59 11.08 21.02
N GLY A 87 -6.38 11.22 20.49
CA GLY A 87 -5.58 10.11 19.96
C GLY A 87 -4.23 9.98 20.64
N PRO A 88 -4.14 9.77 21.97
CA PRO A 88 -2.86 9.49 22.60
C PRO A 88 -2.22 8.29 21.88
N LEU A 89 -0.99 8.45 21.38
CA LEU A 89 -0.25 7.52 20.51
C LEU A 89 -0.55 7.58 18.99
N ALA A 90 -1.47 8.43 18.55
CA ALA A 90 -1.73 8.61 17.12
C ALA A 90 -0.61 9.43 16.44
N SER A 91 -0.02 8.86 15.41
CA SER A 91 0.89 9.59 14.52
C SER A 91 0.11 10.61 13.68
N PRO A 92 0.70 11.77 13.31
CA PRO A 92 0.13 12.69 12.32
C PRO A 92 0.14 12.11 10.89
N SER A 93 0.69 10.91 10.69
CA SER A 93 0.74 10.23 9.39
C SER A 93 -0.63 9.65 9.00
N THR A 94 -1.02 9.79 7.73
CA THR A 94 -2.27 9.22 7.19
C THR A 94 -2.01 8.25 6.04
N ALA A 95 -1.64 8.73 4.86
CA ALA A 95 -1.29 7.88 3.71
C ALA A 95 -0.17 6.88 4.03
N ASP A 96 0.81 7.29 4.82
CA ASP A 96 1.92 6.44 5.26
C ASP A 96 1.45 5.23 6.10
N GLU A 97 0.29 5.28 6.78
CA GLU A 97 -0.26 4.12 7.50
C GLU A 97 -0.79 3.05 6.54
N TYR A 98 -1.39 3.48 5.43
CA TYR A 98 -1.80 2.57 4.37
C TYR A 98 -0.59 1.89 3.74
N VAL A 99 0.43 2.68 3.38
CA VAL A 99 1.69 2.19 2.80
C VAL A 99 2.40 1.19 3.73
N LYS A 100 2.32 1.38 5.07
CA LYS A 100 2.84 0.42 6.06
C LYS A 100 2.02 -0.86 6.15
N ALA A 101 0.70 -0.76 6.12
CA ALA A 101 -0.20 -1.87 6.46
C ALA A 101 -0.41 -2.85 5.30
N VAL A 102 -0.44 -2.39 4.05
CA VAL A 102 -0.73 -3.27 2.90
C VAL A 102 0.35 -4.33 2.64
N PRO A 103 1.65 -4.02 2.72
CA PRO A 103 2.70 -5.02 2.53
C PRO A 103 2.82 -6.03 3.67
N ASP A 104 2.10 -5.85 4.78
CA ASP A 104 2.25 -6.63 6.02
C ASP A 104 0.90 -7.17 6.51
N PRO A 105 0.56 -8.44 6.22
CA PRO A 105 -0.73 -9.02 6.57
C PRO A 105 -1.06 -8.95 8.07
N GLU A 106 -0.04 -9.01 8.92
CA GLU A 106 -0.19 -9.03 10.38
C GLU A 106 -0.22 -7.62 11.00
N ALA A 107 0.18 -6.59 10.24
CA ALA A 107 0.23 -5.23 10.78
C ALA A 107 -1.16 -4.76 11.27
N PRO A 108 -1.29 -4.38 12.55
CA PRO A 108 -2.57 -3.89 13.07
C PRO A 108 -2.90 -2.54 12.43
N PHE A 109 -4.15 -2.38 11.98
CA PHE A 109 -4.65 -1.09 11.53
C PHE A 109 -5.43 -0.44 12.68
N ASN A 110 -4.88 0.60 13.28
CA ASN A 110 -5.43 1.17 14.51
C ASN A 110 -6.69 2.01 14.23
N LEU A 111 -7.87 1.38 14.31
CA LEU A 111 -9.17 2.02 14.13
C LEU A 111 -9.49 3.06 15.22
N ARG A 112 -8.91 2.95 16.42
CA ARG A 112 -9.14 3.90 17.51
C ARG A 112 -8.53 5.28 17.22
N ALA A 113 -7.54 5.34 16.34
CA ALA A 113 -6.89 6.60 15.95
C ALA A 113 -7.70 7.37 14.89
N VAL A 114 -8.75 6.78 14.30
CA VAL A 114 -9.49 7.37 13.18
C VAL A 114 -10.13 8.72 13.52
N PRO A 115 -10.89 8.86 14.62
CA PRO A 115 -11.50 10.14 14.96
C PRO A 115 -10.44 11.23 15.19
N ALA A 116 -9.35 10.90 15.89
CA ALA A 116 -8.28 11.85 16.19
C ALA A 116 -7.60 12.35 14.90
N LYS A 117 -7.28 11.45 13.97
CA LYS A 117 -6.62 11.83 12.71
C LYS A 117 -7.54 12.63 11.79
N LEU A 118 -8.82 12.29 11.71
CA LEU A 118 -9.79 13.05 10.91
C LEU A 118 -10.02 14.45 11.46
N LEU A 119 -10.19 14.60 12.77
CA LEU A 119 -10.33 15.91 13.41
C LEU A 119 -9.06 16.76 13.27
N ALA A 120 -7.89 16.14 13.42
CA ALA A 120 -6.60 16.81 13.23
C ALA A 120 -6.40 17.24 11.76
N SER A 121 -6.83 16.40 10.80
CA SER A 121 -6.79 16.73 9.37
C SER A 121 -7.73 17.88 9.01
N PHE A 122 -8.96 17.84 9.55
CA PHE A 122 -9.93 18.93 9.40
C PHE A 122 -9.36 20.24 9.95
N ALA A 123 -8.78 20.23 11.15
CA ALA A 123 -8.18 21.41 11.75
C ALA A 123 -6.97 21.93 10.95
N THR A 124 -6.11 21.04 10.46
CA THR A 124 -4.96 21.43 9.63
C THR A 124 -5.40 22.02 8.30
N LEU A 125 -6.20 21.30 7.53
CA LEU A 125 -6.55 21.65 6.15
C LEU A 125 -7.64 22.72 6.09
N GLY A 126 -8.68 22.58 6.92
CA GLY A 126 -9.83 23.49 6.95
C GLY A 126 -9.49 24.88 7.48
N LEU A 127 -8.42 25.02 8.29
CA LEU A 127 -7.92 26.32 8.74
C LEU A 127 -6.78 26.87 7.88
N GLY A 128 -6.53 26.27 6.70
CA GLY A 128 -5.65 26.83 5.69
C GLY A 128 -4.22 26.27 5.65
N GLY A 129 -3.91 25.23 6.42
CA GLY A 129 -2.65 24.50 6.29
C GLY A 129 -2.44 23.96 4.88
N ALA A 130 -1.20 23.99 4.41
CA ALA A 130 -0.86 23.57 3.05
C ALA A 130 -0.67 22.06 2.98
N GLY A 131 -1.55 21.38 2.24
CA GLY A 131 -1.49 19.93 2.03
C GLY A 131 -2.76 19.40 1.38
N GLY A 132 -2.76 18.13 0.98
CA GLY A 132 -3.88 17.49 0.29
C GLY A 132 -4.85 16.76 1.23
N LEU A 133 -6.09 16.56 0.77
CA LEU A 133 -7.07 15.72 1.47
C LEU A 133 -6.86 14.23 1.21
N GLU A 134 -5.96 13.84 0.29
CA GLU A 134 -5.86 12.44 -0.13
C GLU A 134 -5.36 11.53 0.98
N GLY A 135 -4.47 12.02 1.85
CA GLY A 135 -3.99 11.27 3.00
C GLY A 135 -5.13 10.90 3.97
N PRO A 136 -5.92 11.86 4.44
CA PRO A 136 -7.14 11.59 5.20
C PRO A 136 -8.14 10.69 4.47
N SER A 137 -8.32 10.85 3.16
CA SER A 137 -9.25 10.02 2.37
C SER A 137 -8.80 8.57 2.25
N ILE A 138 -7.53 8.32 1.90
CA ILE A 138 -6.98 6.96 1.81
C ILE A 138 -6.99 6.26 3.17
N TYR A 139 -6.71 7.01 4.25
CA TYR A 139 -6.72 6.48 5.60
C TYR A 139 -8.15 6.14 6.08
N THR A 140 -9.13 7.02 5.81
CA THR A 140 -10.55 6.75 6.09
C THR A 140 -11.04 5.53 5.35
N GLY A 141 -10.74 5.42 4.05
CA GLY A 141 -11.12 4.27 3.26
C GLY A 141 -10.50 2.98 3.78
N SER A 142 -9.19 3.00 4.07
CA SER A 142 -8.49 1.86 4.69
C SER A 142 -9.11 1.48 6.04
N ALA A 143 -9.48 2.47 6.85
CA ALA A 143 -10.15 2.24 8.14
C ALA A 143 -11.51 1.57 7.98
N VAL A 144 -12.33 2.03 7.03
CA VAL A 144 -13.62 1.41 6.69
C VAL A 144 -13.40 -0.04 6.23
N GLY A 145 -12.43 -0.27 5.36
CA GLY A 145 -12.05 -1.61 4.91
C GLY A 145 -11.67 -2.53 6.07
N ALA A 146 -10.78 -2.08 6.96
CA ALA A 146 -10.36 -2.85 8.13
C ALA A 146 -11.51 -3.09 9.13
N ALA A 147 -12.36 -2.09 9.37
CA ALA A 147 -13.50 -2.18 10.29
C ALA A 147 -14.57 -3.15 9.80
N LEU A 148 -14.88 -3.12 8.49
CA LEU A 148 -15.88 -4.00 7.90
C LEU A 148 -15.36 -5.42 7.71
N PHE A 149 -14.07 -5.60 7.42
CA PHE A 149 -13.48 -6.94 7.26
C PHE A 149 -13.47 -7.75 8.57
N GLY A 150 -13.18 -7.12 9.71
CA GLY A 150 -13.02 -7.80 11.00
C GLY A 150 -14.16 -8.77 11.35
N PRO A 151 -15.42 -8.30 11.44
CA PRO A 151 -16.58 -9.13 11.81
C PRO A 151 -16.91 -10.24 10.82
N VAL A 152 -16.63 -10.04 9.53
CA VAL A 152 -17.01 -10.96 8.46
C VAL A 152 -15.88 -11.92 8.05
N SER A 153 -14.66 -11.67 8.51
CA SER A 153 -13.45 -12.43 8.14
C SER A 153 -13.60 -13.95 8.30
N ARG A 154 -14.32 -14.40 9.34
CA ARG A 154 -14.55 -15.83 9.60
C ARG A 154 -15.47 -16.53 8.59
N TYR A 155 -16.25 -15.76 7.82
CA TYR A 155 -17.19 -16.28 6.83
C TYR A 155 -16.68 -16.14 5.40
N LEU A 156 -15.66 -15.32 5.18
CA LEU A 156 -15.12 -15.04 3.86
C LEU A 156 -13.92 -15.94 3.55
N ARG A 157 -14.12 -16.96 2.72
CA ARG A 157 -13.02 -17.82 2.27
C ARG A 157 -12.23 -17.10 1.17
N GLY A 158 -10.98 -16.70 1.42
CA GLY A 158 -10.07 -16.14 0.40
C GLY A 158 -10.18 -14.66 0.10
N VAL A 159 -10.93 -13.91 0.91
CA VAL A 159 -10.74 -12.47 1.02
C VAL A 159 -9.76 -12.25 2.16
N ASP A 160 -8.61 -11.66 1.88
CA ASP A 160 -7.68 -11.27 2.92
C ASP A 160 -7.94 -9.83 3.39
N LYS A 161 -7.43 -9.51 4.58
CA LYS A 161 -7.50 -8.15 5.14
C LYS A 161 -6.89 -7.11 4.19
N ARG A 162 -5.86 -7.51 3.43
CA ARG A 162 -5.19 -6.67 2.45
C ARG A 162 -6.15 -6.23 1.34
N ALA A 163 -6.96 -7.12 0.79
CA ALA A 163 -7.97 -6.79 -0.22
C ALA A 163 -8.97 -5.74 0.29
N ALA A 164 -9.43 -5.86 1.53
CA ALA A 164 -10.35 -4.88 2.13
C ALA A 164 -9.68 -3.51 2.36
N LEU A 165 -8.44 -3.48 2.84
CA LEU A 165 -7.65 -2.25 2.96
C LEU A 165 -7.44 -1.56 1.61
N VAL A 166 -7.04 -2.33 0.59
CA VAL A 166 -6.80 -1.84 -0.77
C VAL A 166 -8.10 -1.30 -1.38
N ALA A 167 -9.22 -2.01 -1.26
CA ALA A 167 -10.51 -1.55 -1.77
C ALA A 167 -10.94 -0.22 -1.14
N GLY A 168 -10.78 -0.09 0.19
CA GLY A 168 -11.08 1.14 0.89
C GLY A 168 -10.15 2.29 0.50
N ALA A 169 -8.85 2.05 0.45
CA ALA A 169 -7.88 3.03 -0.02
C ALA A 169 -8.17 3.51 -1.45
N ALA A 170 -8.44 2.57 -2.36
CA ALA A 170 -8.81 2.85 -3.74
C ALA A 170 -10.10 3.70 -3.81
N ALA A 171 -11.12 3.36 -3.03
CA ALA A 171 -12.35 4.14 -2.91
C ALA A 171 -12.11 5.58 -2.45
N GLY A 172 -11.28 5.76 -1.41
CA GLY A 172 -10.99 7.08 -0.84
C GLY A 172 -10.23 7.98 -1.82
N VAL A 173 -9.25 7.42 -2.53
CA VAL A 173 -8.47 8.14 -3.53
C VAL A 173 -9.32 8.43 -4.77
N ALA A 174 -10.12 7.47 -5.22
CA ALA A 174 -11.04 7.65 -6.35
C ALA A 174 -12.08 8.74 -6.09
N ALA A 175 -12.64 8.79 -4.87
CA ALA A 175 -13.59 9.80 -4.44
C ALA A 175 -12.96 11.20 -4.47
N ILE A 176 -11.86 11.41 -3.73
CA ILE A 176 -11.26 12.74 -3.58
C ILE A 176 -10.67 13.31 -4.87
N PHE A 177 -10.22 12.43 -5.78
CA PHE A 177 -9.69 12.85 -7.08
C PHE A 177 -10.73 12.83 -8.20
N LYS A 178 -11.97 12.42 -7.94
CA LYS A 178 -12.99 12.20 -8.98
C LYS A 178 -12.43 11.33 -10.14
N ALA A 179 -11.60 10.34 -9.80
CA ALA A 179 -10.74 9.63 -10.74
C ALA A 179 -10.64 8.13 -10.34
N PRO A 180 -11.60 7.28 -10.76
CA PRO A 180 -11.66 5.89 -10.31
C PRO A 180 -10.48 5.04 -10.75
N ALA A 181 -10.01 5.16 -11.99
CA ALA A 181 -8.88 4.36 -12.46
C ALA A 181 -7.59 4.74 -11.72
N THR A 182 -7.40 6.04 -11.46
CA THR A 182 -6.33 6.59 -10.66
C THR A 182 -6.36 6.05 -9.24
N GLY A 183 -7.53 6.07 -8.60
CA GLY A 183 -7.70 5.55 -7.24
C GLY A 183 -7.32 4.07 -7.14
N ALA A 184 -7.77 3.26 -8.08
CA ALA A 184 -7.44 1.84 -8.13
C ALA A 184 -5.93 1.61 -8.33
N VAL A 185 -5.32 2.23 -9.36
CA VAL A 185 -3.89 2.05 -9.66
C VAL A 185 -3.02 2.61 -8.53
N PHE A 186 -3.32 3.79 -8.01
CA PHE A 186 -2.56 4.39 -6.90
C PHE A 186 -2.58 3.51 -5.65
N ALA A 187 -3.73 2.97 -5.27
CA ALA A 187 -3.83 2.07 -4.12
C ALA A 187 -2.97 0.81 -4.32
N LEU A 188 -2.89 0.27 -5.54
CA LEU A 188 -2.08 -0.91 -5.84
C LEU A 188 -0.58 -0.61 -5.89
N GLU A 189 -0.20 0.56 -6.38
CA GLU A 189 1.18 0.95 -6.69
C GLU A 189 1.90 1.60 -5.51
N VAL A 190 1.24 2.54 -4.80
CA VAL A 190 1.90 3.33 -3.75
C VAL A 190 2.53 2.52 -2.60
N PRO A 191 2.05 1.33 -2.19
CA PRO A 191 2.71 0.57 -1.12
C PRO A 191 4.09 0.03 -1.50
N PHE A 192 4.40 -0.04 -2.80
CA PHE A 192 5.59 -0.70 -3.33
C PHE A 192 6.47 0.27 -4.12
N GLN A 193 7.79 0.03 -4.12
CA GLN A 193 8.72 0.87 -4.89
C GLN A 193 8.86 0.46 -6.35
N ASP A 194 8.73 -0.84 -6.63
CA ASP A 194 9.08 -1.49 -7.89
C ASP A 194 8.10 -2.64 -8.23
N ASP A 195 6.88 -2.63 -7.67
CA ASP A 195 5.87 -3.69 -7.87
C ASP A 195 4.43 -3.15 -7.64
N LEU A 196 3.42 -3.99 -7.83
CA LEU A 196 2.01 -3.73 -7.54
C LEU A 196 1.47 -4.74 -6.51
N ALA A 197 0.22 -4.55 -6.08
CA ALA A 197 -0.54 -5.56 -5.34
C ALA A 197 -1.42 -6.42 -6.28
N PRO A 198 -0.88 -7.35 -7.09
CA PRO A 198 -1.65 -8.00 -8.17
C PRO A 198 -2.87 -8.79 -7.68
N ARG A 199 -2.80 -9.36 -6.46
CA ARG A 199 -3.91 -10.12 -5.86
C ARG A 199 -5.10 -9.26 -5.42
N SER A 200 -4.98 -7.93 -5.50
CA SER A 200 -6.01 -6.97 -5.03
C SER A 200 -6.58 -6.09 -6.15
N ILE A 201 -6.36 -6.43 -7.43
CA ILE A 201 -6.86 -5.65 -8.58
C ILE A 201 -8.39 -5.53 -8.57
N LEU A 202 -9.12 -6.65 -8.53
CA LEU A 202 -10.59 -6.63 -8.49
C LEU A 202 -11.14 -5.83 -7.29
N PRO A 203 -10.66 -6.05 -6.04
CA PRO A 203 -11.03 -5.22 -4.89
C PRO A 203 -10.80 -3.72 -5.11
N ALA A 204 -9.64 -3.35 -5.66
CA ALA A 204 -9.29 -1.96 -5.93
C ALA A 204 -10.26 -1.32 -6.95
N LEU A 205 -10.54 -2.02 -8.05
CA LEU A 205 -11.44 -1.54 -9.10
C LEU A 205 -12.87 -1.37 -8.59
N VAL A 206 -13.42 -2.37 -7.89
CA VAL A 206 -14.79 -2.31 -7.37
C VAL A 206 -14.92 -1.23 -6.30
N GLY A 207 -13.98 -1.15 -5.35
CA GLY A 207 -13.96 -0.12 -4.32
C GLY A 207 -13.82 1.29 -4.91
N ALA A 208 -12.91 1.48 -5.87
CA ALA A 208 -12.74 2.75 -6.56
C ALA A 208 -14.01 3.18 -7.32
N ALA A 209 -14.62 2.28 -8.08
CA ALA A 209 -15.82 2.58 -8.85
C ALA A 209 -17.01 2.94 -7.95
N SER A 210 -17.27 2.17 -6.89
CA SER A 210 -18.37 2.48 -5.98
C SER A 210 -18.10 3.73 -5.15
N GLY A 211 -16.88 3.93 -4.65
CA GLY A 211 -16.49 5.13 -3.91
C GLY A 211 -16.59 6.41 -4.74
N TYR A 212 -16.08 6.38 -5.97
CA TYR A 212 -16.24 7.47 -6.93
C TYR A 212 -17.72 7.77 -7.19
N THR A 213 -18.51 6.74 -7.53
CA THR A 213 -19.93 6.91 -7.88
C THR A 213 -20.71 7.55 -6.73
N THR A 214 -20.51 7.08 -5.50
CA THR A 214 -21.18 7.65 -4.33
C THR A 214 -20.72 9.07 -4.04
N PHE A 215 -19.43 9.37 -4.21
CA PHE A 215 -18.90 10.70 -4.01
C PHE A 215 -19.50 11.72 -5.00
N VAL A 216 -19.52 11.41 -6.30
CA VAL A 216 -20.00 12.36 -7.32
C VAL A 216 -21.51 12.60 -7.25
N LEU A 217 -22.28 11.65 -6.70
CA LEU A 217 -23.70 11.84 -6.43
C LEU A 217 -23.96 12.92 -5.35
N ILE A 218 -22.97 13.20 -4.50
CA ILE A 218 -23.08 14.19 -3.41
C ILE A 218 -22.37 15.50 -3.80
N ASN A 219 -21.15 15.41 -4.34
CA ASN A 219 -20.25 16.55 -4.55
C ASN A 219 -20.10 16.96 -6.03
N GLY A 220 -20.81 16.31 -6.95
CA GLY A 220 -20.79 16.65 -8.38
C GLY A 220 -19.62 16.05 -9.15
N THR A 221 -19.59 16.34 -10.45
CA THR A 221 -18.66 15.75 -11.45
C THR A 221 -17.69 16.77 -12.03
N GLU A 222 -17.65 17.98 -11.50
CA GLU A 222 -16.78 19.05 -11.99
C GLU A 222 -15.31 18.58 -11.97
N PRO A 223 -14.58 18.68 -13.10
CA PRO A 223 -13.17 18.30 -13.16
C PRO A 223 -12.31 19.11 -12.18
N LEU A 224 -11.26 18.47 -11.64
CA LEU A 224 -10.31 19.15 -10.75
C LEU A 224 -9.38 20.12 -11.48
N PHE A 225 -9.05 19.86 -12.75
CA PHE A 225 -8.20 20.71 -13.56
C PHE A 225 -8.83 20.96 -14.94
N PRO A 226 -9.33 22.18 -15.22
CA PRO A 226 -9.82 22.54 -16.54
C PRO A 226 -8.61 22.80 -17.46
N VAL A 227 -8.03 21.75 -18.03
CA VAL A 227 -6.92 21.89 -18.99
C VAL A 227 -7.46 21.88 -20.42
N SER A 228 -7.22 22.97 -21.14
CA SER A 228 -7.49 23.13 -22.57
C SER A 228 -6.21 22.95 -23.40
N GLY A 229 -6.33 22.49 -24.65
CA GLY A 229 -5.20 22.33 -25.58
C GLY A 229 -5.43 21.32 -26.69
N GLU A 230 -4.46 21.08 -27.55
CA GLU A 230 -4.43 19.93 -28.48
C GLU A 230 -3.25 19.04 -28.12
N THR A 231 -3.33 17.74 -28.43
CA THR A 231 -2.28 16.76 -28.14
C THR A 231 -1.67 16.26 -29.44
N ASN A 232 -0.96 17.15 -30.11
CA ASN A 232 -0.08 16.78 -31.21
C ASN A 232 1.34 16.77 -30.66
N VAL A 233 1.85 15.57 -30.34
CA VAL A 233 3.24 15.39 -29.92
C VAL A 233 4.09 15.22 -31.17
N VAL A 234 4.98 16.17 -31.42
CA VAL A 234 5.96 16.14 -32.52
C VAL A 234 7.31 15.67 -31.98
N LEU A 235 8.20 15.18 -32.84
CA LEU A 235 9.52 14.69 -32.42
C LEU A 235 10.34 15.74 -31.63
N ALA A 236 10.15 17.04 -31.91
CA ALA A 236 10.78 18.13 -31.17
C ALA A 236 10.35 18.18 -29.69
N ASP A 237 9.13 17.74 -29.38
CA ASP A 237 8.59 17.69 -28.02
C ASP A 237 9.31 16.65 -27.16
N LEU A 238 9.97 15.67 -27.77
CA LEU A 238 10.73 14.66 -27.03
C LEU A 238 11.91 15.28 -26.25
N GLY A 239 12.54 16.32 -26.80
CA GLY A 239 13.59 17.08 -26.12
C GLY A 239 13.05 17.86 -24.91
N VAL A 240 11.90 18.51 -25.06
CA VAL A 240 11.23 19.25 -23.97
C VAL A 240 10.77 18.30 -22.87
N ALA A 241 10.21 17.14 -23.25
CA ALA A 241 9.81 16.09 -22.31
C ALA A 241 11.01 15.57 -21.50
N ALA A 242 12.18 15.41 -22.12
CA ALA A 242 13.40 14.99 -21.43
C ALA A 242 13.89 16.06 -20.42
N VAL A 243 13.83 17.34 -20.77
CA VAL A 243 14.16 18.45 -19.85
C VAL A 243 13.20 18.47 -18.66
N ILE A 244 11.90 18.31 -18.90
CA ILE A 244 10.89 18.26 -17.83
C ILE A 244 11.10 17.03 -16.95
N ALA A 245 11.33 15.85 -17.54
CA ALA A 245 11.65 14.65 -16.77
C ALA A 245 12.88 14.89 -15.88
N LEU A 246 13.91 15.55 -16.41
CA LEU A 246 15.12 15.90 -15.68
C LEU A 246 14.84 16.80 -14.47
N THR A 247 14.16 17.92 -14.69
CA THR A 247 13.92 18.90 -13.63
C THR A 247 12.87 18.42 -12.63
N CYS A 248 11.82 17.72 -13.07
CA CYS A 248 10.84 17.10 -12.17
C CYS A 248 11.47 16.00 -11.32
N GLY A 249 12.36 15.16 -11.87
CA GLY A 249 13.03 14.11 -11.10
C GLY A 249 13.94 14.68 -10.00
N ILE A 250 14.78 15.67 -10.34
CA ILE A 250 15.64 16.36 -9.37
C ILE A 250 14.80 17.14 -8.35
N GLY A 251 13.78 17.86 -8.83
CA GLY A 251 12.86 18.64 -8.01
C GLY A 251 12.08 17.77 -7.01
N ALA A 252 11.56 16.62 -7.45
CA ALA A 252 10.87 15.66 -6.59
C ALA A 252 11.80 15.11 -5.51
N ARG A 253 13.07 14.86 -5.84
CA ARG A 253 14.08 14.41 -4.87
C ARG A 253 14.38 15.48 -3.83
N ALA A 254 14.54 16.74 -4.26
CA ALA A 254 14.71 17.87 -3.36
C ALA A 254 13.49 18.07 -2.45
N PHE A 255 12.28 18.01 -3.03
CA PHE A 255 11.02 18.09 -2.29
C PHE A 255 10.92 16.98 -1.23
N ALA A 256 11.18 15.73 -1.61
CA ALA A 256 11.18 14.60 -0.67
C ALA A 256 12.20 14.78 0.46
N ALA A 257 13.38 15.32 0.18
CA ALA A 257 14.39 15.62 1.20
C ALA A 257 13.90 16.70 2.19
N VAL A 258 13.29 17.78 1.69
CA VAL A 258 12.70 18.85 2.53
C VAL A 258 11.58 18.29 3.41
N ILE A 259 10.66 17.52 2.84
CA ILE A 259 9.54 16.94 3.59
C ILE A 259 10.03 15.89 4.59
N SER A 260 11.00 15.06 4.23
CA SER A 260 11.63 14.12 5.16
C SER A 260 12.26 14.86 6.34
N ASN A 261 12.95 15.96 6.09
CA ASN A 261 13.51 16.79 7.14
C ASN A 261 12.41 17.41 8.04
N ALA A 262 11.34 17.93 7.45
CA ALA A 262 10.19 18.44 8.19
C ALA A 262 9.55 17.38 9.09
N LYS A 263 9.31 16.15 8.56
CA LYS A 263 8.82 15.00 9.34
C LYS A 263 9.76 14.68 10.51
N ARG A 264 11.08 14.63 10.28
CA ARG A 264 12.09 14.39 11.32
C ARG A 264 12.11 15.47 12.39
N MET A 265 12.02 16.74 12.01
CA MET A 265 11.92 17.86 12.95
C MET A 265 10.65 17.77 13.79
N SER A 266 9.50 17.48 13.17
CA SER A 266 8.24 17.30 13.89
C SER A 266 8.28 16.15 14.91
N ALA A 267 9.08 15.11 14.66
CA ALA A 267 9.23 13.99 15.58
C ALA A 267 10.22 14.29 16.74
N LYS A 268 11.27 15.08 16.48
CA LYS A 268 12.32 15.37 17.47
C LYS A 268 12.01 16.57 18.38
N VAL A 269 11.30 17.57 17.84
CA VAL A 269 11.03 18.83 18.54
C VAL A 269 9.71 18.74 19.31
N SER A 270 9.68 19.27 20.52
CA SER A 270 8.46 19.26 21.34
C SER A 270 7.32 20.06 20.69
N PRO A 271 6.04 19.75 20.97
CA PRO A 271 4.89 20.33 20.26
C PRO A 271 4.84 21.86 20.21
N VAL A 272 5.14 22.54 21.33
CA VAL A 272 5.03 24.01 21.42
C VAL A 272 5.97 24.73 20.45
N PRO A 273 7.31 24.53 20.49
CA PRO A 273 8.22 25.24 19.58
C PRO A 273 8.01 24.87 18.11
N ARG A 274 7.68 23.61 17.78
CA ARG A 274 7.44 23.24 16.37
C ARG A 274 6.16 23.86 15.83
N VAL A 275 5.08 23.92 16.62
CA VAL A 275 3.82 24.57 16.23
C VAL A 275 4.03 26.07 16.07
N ALA A 276 4.74 26.73 17.01
CA ALA A 276 5.03 28.15 16.91
C ALA A 276 5.86 28.50 15.66
N ALA A 277 6.90 27.71 15.36
CA ALA A 277 7.71 27.89 14.16
C ALA A 277 6.89 27.67 12.87
N GLY A 278 6.11 26.59 12.81
CA GLY A 278 5.23 26.31 11.67
C GLY A 278 4.20 27.43 11.45
N ALA A 279 3.56 27.90 12.53
CA ALA A 279 2.59 29.00 12.50
C ALA A 279 3.23 30.31 12.00
N LEU A 280 4.40 30.67 12.51
CA LEU A 280 5.10 31.90 12.13
C LEU A 280 5.49 31.89 10.65
N VAL A 281 6.05 30.78 10.16
CA VAL A 281 6.43 30.66 8.75
C VAL A 281 5.20 30.68 7.85
N MET A 282 4.12 29.95 8.21
CA MET A 282 2.88 29.99 7.45
C MET A 282 2.27 31.40 7.38
N ALA A 283 2.23 32.13 8.50
CA ALA A 283 1.75 33.51 8.53
C ALA A 283 2.57 34.40 7.58
N GLY A 284 3.91 34.31 7.62
CA GLY A 284 4.79 35.04 6.71
C GLY A 284 4.56 34.71 5.24
N LEU A 285 4.39 33.42 4.91
CA LEU A 285 4.12 32.97 3.53
C LEU A 285 2.73 33.41 3.03
N VAL A 286 1.73 33.46 3.89
CA VAL A 286 0.40 33.98 3.55
C VAL A 286 0.45 35.47 3.26
N LEU A 287 1.16 36.25 4.08
CA LEU A 287 1.36 37.68 3.84
C LEU A 287 2.16 37.93 2.56
N LEU A 288 3.25 37.19 2.36
CA LEU A 288 4.10 37.31 1.17
C LEU A 288 3.34 36.94 -0.11
N SER A 289 2.60 35.83 -0.10
CA SER A 289 1.79 35.43 -1.26
C SER A 289 0.70 36.46 -1.56
N SER A 290 -0.01 36.94 -0.55
CA SER A 290 -1.06 37.96 -0.78
C SER A 290 -0.47 39.26 -1.35
N TYR A 291 0.78 39.60 -1.02
CA TYR A 291 1.46 40.77 -1.60
C TYR A 291 1.93 40.54 -3.04
N TRP A 292 2.42 39.34 -3.39
CA TRP A 292 3.02 39.06 -4.71
C TRP A 292 2.02 38.57 -5.77
N PHE A 293 0.86 38.05 -5.36
CA PHE A 293 -0.12 37.43 -6.26
C PHE A 293 -1.47 38.17 -6.22
N ASP A 294 -1.47 39.49 -6.38
CA ASP A 294 -2.69 40.31 -6.55
C ASP A 294 -3.74 40.13 -5.41
N GLY A 295 -3.28 39.98 -4.16
CA GLY A 295 -4.15 39.75 -3.01
C GLY A 295 -4.56 38.28 -2.79
N GLN A 296 -4.13 37.36 -3.66
CA GLN A 296 -4.41 35.93 -3.53
C GLN A 296 -3.42 35.25 -2.56
N SER A 297 -3.96 34.65 -1.50
CA SER A 297 -3.18 33.90 -0.51
C SER A 297 -2.86 32.47 -0.99
N LEU A 298 -2.11 32.33 -2.09
CA LEU A 298 -1.81 31.05 -2.75
C LEU A 298 -0.98 30.06 -1.90
N ALA A 299 -0.44 30.51 -0.76
CA ALA A 299 0.20 29.63 0.21
C ALA A 299 -0.80 28.70 0.94
N LEU A 300 -2.09 29.05 0.98
CA LEU A 300 -3.11 28.32 1.75
C LEU A 300 -3.64 27.07 1.02
N GLY A 301 -4.08 26.10 1.82
CA GLY A 301 -4.91 24.98 1.38
C GLY A 301 -4.24 24.01 0.38
N PRO A 302 -5.05 23.22 -0.35
CA PRO A 302 -4.55 22.17 -1.23
C PRO A 302 -3.65 22.67 -2.35
N GLY A 303 -3.90 23.87 -2.88
CA GLY A 303 -3.10 24.49 -3.93
C GLY A 303 -3.65 24.31 -5.35
N TYR A 304 -4.90 23.88 -5.52
CA TYR A 304 -5.56 23.83 -6.83
C TYR A 304 -5.51 25.20 -7.56
N ARG A 305 -5.74 26.29 -6.83
CA ARG A 305 -5.58 27.67 -7.35
C ARG A 305 -4.16 28.00 -7.82
N SER A 306 -3.14 27.34 -7.27
CA SER A 306 -1.76 27.51 -7.73
C SER A 306 -1.52 26.84 -9.08
N VAL A 307 -2.24 25.76 -9.39
CA VAL A 307 -2.22 25.13 -10.71
C VAL A 307 -2.95 26.02 -11.72
N GLU A 308 -4.12 26.53 -11.38
CA GLU A 308 -4.85 27.51 -12.21
C GLU A 308 -4.00 28.75 -12.52
N PHE A 309 -3.34 29.32 -11.49
CA PHE A 309 -2.41 30.44 -11.66
C PHE A 309 -1.25 30.11 -12.61
N ALA A 310 -0.80 28.85 -12.64
CA ALA A 310 0.28 28.40 -13.52
C ALA A 310 -0.17 28.18 -14.97
N LEU A 311 -1.45 27.87 -15.20
CA LEU A 311 -2.01 27.66 -16.53
C LEU A 311 -2.14 28.96 -17.33
N ASP A 312 -2.14 30.11 -16.67
CA ASP A 312 -2.17 31.42 -17.31
C ASP A 312 -0.81 31.72 -18.00
N PRO A 313 -0.78 31.80 -19.35
CA PRO A 313 0.45 32.01 -20.11
C PRO A 313 1.04 33.41 -19.93
N GLU A 314 0.24 34.38 -19.48
CA GLU A 314 0.67 35.78 -19.29
C GLU A 314 1.50 35.98 -18.01
N ARG A 315 1.46 35.00 -17.09
CA ARG A 315 2.22 35.07 -15.84
C ARG A 315 3.72 34.91 -16.10
N GLY A 316 4.51 35.84 -15.56
CA GLY A 316 5.97 35.83 -15.68
C GLY A 316 6.62 34.60 -15.03
N LEU A 317 7.68 34.07 -15.61
CA LEU A 317 8.32 32.85 -15.10
C LEU A 317 8.88 32.99 -13.68
N TRP A 318 9.39 34.17 -13.33
CA TRP A 318 9.90 34.43 -11.98
C TRP A 318 8.81 34.32 -10.91
N ILE A 319 7.56 34.74 -11.21
CA ILE A 319 6.45 34.69 -10.25
C ILE A 319 5.99 33.24 -10.05
N ILE A 320 6.07 32.40 -11.08
CA ILE A 320 5.82 30.96 -10.98
C ILE A 320 6.91 30.27 -10.13
N ALA A 321 8.18 30.65 -10.29
CA ALA A 321 9.28 30.11 -9.49
C ALA A 321 9.17 30.50 -8.01
N ALA A 322 8.75 31.75 -7.74
CA ALA A 322 8.42 32.20 -6.40
C ALA A 322 7.26 31.40 -5.79
N LEU A 323 6.19 31.16 -6.56
CA LEU A 323 5.05 30.36 -6.12
C LEU A 323 5.45 28.91 -5.81
N ALA A 324 6.27 28.29 -6.65
CA ALA A 324 6.80 26.95 -6.41
C ALA A 324 7.53 26.88 -5.06
N THR A 325 8.42 27.85 -4.81
CA THR A 325 9.18 27.95 -3.55
C THR A 325 8.24 28.15 -2.35
N ILE A 326 7.30 29.09 -2.44
CA ILE A 326 6.31 29.35 -1.38
C ILE A 326 5.51 28.11 -1.05
N ARG A 327 5.07 27.34 -2.05
CA ARG A 327 4.30 26.11 -1.85
C ARG A 327 5.14 25.01 -1.17
N VAL A 328 6.41 24.82 -1.56
CA VAL A 328 7.29 23.87 -0.86
C VAL A 328 7.45 24.25 0.61
N LEU A 329 7.73 25.52 0.90
CA LEU A 329 7.89 26.01 2.26
C LEU A 329 6.60 25.89 3.06
N ALA A 330 5.44 26.21 2.46
CA ALA A 330 4.15 26.12 3.14
C ALA A 330 3.82 24.67 3.53
N THR A 331 4.02 23.71 2.62
CA THR A 331 3.83 22.28 2.93
C THR A 331 4.84 21.81 3.98
N ALA A 332 6.12 22.20 3.88
CA ALA A 332 7.15 21.84 4.85
C ALA A 332 6.86 22.41 6.25
N SER A 333 6.38 23.65 6.36
CA SER A 333 6.00 24.28 7.63
C SER A 333 4.76 23.65 8.24
N THR A 334 3.78 23.28 7.41
CA THR A 334 2.58 22.55 7.87
C THR A 334 2.97 21.18 8.42
N VAL A 335 3.78 20.40 7.69
CA VAL A 335 4.26 19.08 8.12
C VAL A 335 5.21 19.19 9.31
N GLY A 336 6.14 20.15 9.31
CA GLY A 336 7.11 20.37 10.39
C GLY A 336 6.46 20.86 11.68
N GLY A 337 5.37 21.63 11.55
CA GLY A 337 4.47 21.99 12.65
C GLY A 337 3.63 20.80 13.16
N GLY A 338 3.72 19.64 12.53
CA GLY A 338 2.98 18.40 12.82
C GLY A 338 1.50 18.46 12.45
N GLY A 339 1.17 19.24 11.41
CA GLY A 339 -0.12 19.17 10.73
C GLY A 339 -0.37 17.79 10.13
N VAL A 340 -1.65 17.43 9.99
CA VAL A 340 -2.09 16.17 9.39
C VAL A 340 -2.63 16.46 8.01
N ALA A 341 -1.90 16.05 6.98
CA ALA A 341 -2.26 16.30 5.60
C ALA A 341 -1.64 15.26 4.65
N GLY A 342 -2.19 15.18 3.45
CA GLY A 342 -1.64 14.47 2.32
C GLY A 342 -0.56 15.26 1.56
N LEU A 343 0.28 14.54 0.81
CA LEU A 343 1.39 15.07 0.01
C LEU A 343 1.23 14.86 -1.50
N PHE A 344 0.21 14.15 -1.97
CA PHE A 344 -0.08 13.94 -3.39
C PHE A 344 -0.38 15.26 -4.10
N ILE A 345 -1.32 16.06 -3.58
CA ILE A 345 -1.63 17.35 -4.21
C ILE A 345 -0.43 18.30 -4.17
N PRO A 346 0.35 18.43 -3.08
CA PRO A 346 1.62 19.16 -3.12
C PRO A 346 2.58 18.72 -4.25
N LEU A 347 2.70 17.41 -4.52
CA LEU A 347 3.49 16.91 -5.65
C LEU A 347 2.88 17.30 -7.01
N VAL A 348 1.57 17.22 -7.16
CA VAL A 348 0.84 17.68 -8.36
C VAL A 348 1.09 19.16 -8.60
N VAL A 349 0.94 20.00 -7.58
CA VAL A 349 1.18 21.45 -7.66
C VAL A 349 2.62 21.75 -8.05
N GLN A 350 3.60 21.07 -7.45
CA GLN A 350 5.00 21.26 -7.83
C GLN A 350 5.30 20.78 -9.26
N GLY A 351 4.67 19.70 -9.70
CA GLY A 351 4.76 19.23 -11.08
C GLY A 351 4.20 20.23 -12.08
N ALA A 352 3.02 20.78 -11.81
CA ALA A 352 2.40 21.81 -12.63
C ALA A 352 3.28 23.06 -12.75
N LEU A 353 3.78 23.57 -11.61
CA LEU A 353 4.64 24.76 -11.58
C LEU A 353 5.99 24.52 -12.27
N THR A 354 6.60 23.35 -12.06
CA THR A 354 7.87 22.99 -12.72
C THR A 354 7.67 22.83 -14.23
N GLY A 355 6.59 22.17 -14.66
CA GLY A 355 6.21 22.03 -16.06
C GLY A 355 6.01 23.38 -16.73
N ARG A 356 5.26 24.30 -16.09
CA ARG A 356 5.05 25.68 -16.57
C ARG A 356 6.35 26.45 -16.73
N LEU A 357 7.24 26.35 -15.74
CA LEU A 357 8.53 27.03 -15.74
C LEU A 357 9.39 26.57 -16.90
N MET A 358 9.54 25.26 -17.08
CA MET A 358 10.37 24.71 -18.14
C MET A 358 9.80 25.00 -19.52
N ALA A 359 8.47 24.88 -19.69
CA ALA A 359 7.80 25.25 -20.93
C ALA A 359 8.07 26.70 -21.35
N GLY A 360 8.06 27.62 -20.38
CA GLY A 360 8.39 29.02 -20.65
C GLY A 360 9.86 29.26 -20.95
N ILE A 361 10.78 28.57 -20.26
CA ILE A 361 12.24 28.72 -20.50
C ILE A 361 12.62 28.24 -21.90
N VAL A 362 12.04 27.13 -22.35
CA VAL A 362 12.30 26.57 -23.69
C VAL A 362 11.43 27.19 -24.78
N ASN A 363 10.57 28.16 -24.43
CA ASN A 363 9.59 28.79 -25.31
C ASN A 363 8.73 27.76 -26.08
N ALA A 364 8.23 26.75 -25.38
CA ALA A 364 7.38 25.74 -25.99
C ALA A 364 6.00 26.32 -26.35
N ASP A 365 5.51 25.95 -27.54
CA ASP A 365 4.23 26.44 -28.07
C ASP A 365 3.03 26.02 -27.21
N ASN A 366 3.04 24.78 -26.70
CA ASN A 366 1.92 24.22 -25.94
C ASN A 366 2.22 24.17 -24.44
N GLN A 367 2.08 25.30 -23.75
CA GLN A 367 2.39 25.40 -22.32
C GLN A 367 1.49 24.49 -21.46
N SER A 368 0.20 24.36 -21.80
CA SER A 368 -0.74 23.50 -21.08
C SER A 368 -0.35 22.02 -21.09
N LEU A 369 0.13 21.51 -22.23
CA LEU A 369 0.68 20.15 -22.34
C LEU A 369 1.79 19.92 -21.31
N TRP A 370 2.72 20.87 -21.19
CA TRP A 370 3.89 20.72 -20.34
C TRP A 370 3.61 20.89 -18.86
N VAL A 371 2.59 21.67 -18.48
CA VAL A 371 2.05 21.68 -17.11
C VAL A 371 1.57 20.29 -16.73
N VAL A 372 0.77 19.66 -17.60
CA VAL A 372 0.20 18.33 -17.37
C VAL A 372 1.26 17.24 -17.37
N VAL A 373 2.22 17.27 -18.30
CA VAL A 373 3.36 16.34 -18.30
C VAL A 373 4.21 16.52 -17.04
N GLY A 374 4.41 17.77 -16.58
CA GLY A 374 5.08 18.07 -15.33
C GLY A 374 4.38 17.47 -14.10
N VAL A 375 3.03 17.51 -14.07
CA VAL A 375 2.23 16.83 -13.04
C VAL A 375 2.53 15.33 -13.02
N ALA A 376 2.41 14.65 -14.17
CA ALA A 376 2.71 13.21 -14.26
C ALA A 376 4.16 12.90 -13.83
N ALA A 377 5.12 13.71 -14.28
CA ALA A 377 6.53 13.52 -14.01
C ALA A 377 6.89 13.66 -12.52
N PHE A 378 6.46 14.76 -11.90
CA PHE A 378 6.81 15.06 -10.52
C PHE A 378 6.07 14.16 -9.52
N LEU A 379 4.79 13.87 -9.78
CA LEU A 379 4.00 12.95 -8.96
C LEU A 379 4.52 11.51 -9.08
N GLY A 380 4.73 11.05 -10.32
CA GLY A 380 5.24 9.72 -10.63
C GLY A 380 6.60 9.48 -9.99
N ALA A 381 7.52 10.45 -10.06
CA ALA A 381 8.80 10.37 -9.38
C ALA A 381 8.67 10.48 -7.85
N GLY A 382 7.94 11.47 -7.33
CA GLY A 382 7.88 11.78 -5.90
C GLY A 382 7.30 10.67 -5.03
N TYR A 383 6.26 9.99 -5.52
CA TYR A 383 5.68 8.81 -4.87
C TYR A 383 6.16 7.48 -5.46
N ARG A 384 6.96 7.47 -6.53
CA ARG A 384 7.29 6.27 -7.30
C ARG A 384 6.05 5.53 -7.84
N VAL A 385 5.10 6.29 -8.37
CA VAL A 385 3.81 5.76 -8.87
C VAL A 385 3.54 6.22 -10.31
N PRO A 386 4.40 5.84 -11.27
CA PRO A 386 4.31 6.33 -12.65
C PRO A 386 2.96 5.95 -13.30
N LEU A 387 2.42 4.76 -13.02
CA LEU A 387 1.13 4.37 -13.61
C LEU A 387 -0.01 5.21 -13.05
N ALA A 388 -0.07 5.38 -11.72
CA ALA A 388 -1.09 6.18 -11.07
C ALA A 388 -1.00 7.66 -11.47
N ALA A 389 0.20 8.21 -11.60
CA ALA A 389 0.40 9.61 -11.97
C ALA A 389 -0.11 9.93 -13.38
N VAL A 390 0.08 8.99 -14.32
CA VAL A 390 -0.37 9.14 -15.70
C VAL A 390 -1.87 8.94 -15.82
N MET A 391 -2.43 7.96 -15.09
CA MET A 391 -3.89 7.79 -15.00
C MET A 391 -4.55 9.02 -14.38
N PHE A 392 -3.93 9.61 -13.35
CA PHE A 392 -4.41 10.85 -12.73
C PHE A 392 -4.52 11.97 -13.75
N VAL A 393 -3.46 12.18 -14.52
CA VAL A 393 -3.47 13.18 -15.59
C VAL A 393 -4.56 12.88 -16.62
N ALA A 394 -4.72 11.63 -17.05
CA ALA A 394 -5.72 11.25 -18.05
C ALA A 394 -7.16 11.52 -17.57
N GLU A 395 -7.49 11.14 -16.33
CA GLU A 395 -8.82 11.33 -15.76
C GLU A 395 -9.07 12.77 -15.33
N ALA A 396 -8.12 13.41 -14.64
CA ALA A 396 -8.29 14.77 -14.14
C ALA A 396 -8.38 15.82 -15.25
N THR A 397 -7.82 15.53 -16.45
CA THR A 397 -7.96 16.37 -17.65
C THR A 397 -9.04 15.88 -18.62
N GLY A 398 -9.56 14.66 -18.44
CA GLY A 398 -10.50 14.02 -19.37
C GLY A 398 -9.89 13.65 -20.73
N ARG A 399 -8.56 13.52 -20.82
CA ARG A 399 -7.83 13.42 -22.11
C ARG A 399 -6.77 12.32 -22.09
N PRO A 400 -7.09 11.13 -22.63
CA PRO A 400 -6.16 9.99 -22.68
C PRO A 400 -4.89 10.26 -23.49
N ALA A 401 -4.90 11.23 -24.40
CA ALA A 401 -3.74 11.53 -25.23
C ALA A 401 -2.51 12.04 -24.43
N PHE A 402 -2.69 12.49 -23.19
CA PHE A 402 -1.57 12.83 -22.30
C PHE A 402 -0.89 11.61 -21.67
N VAL A 403 -1.44 10.41 -21.82
CA VAL A 403 -0.93 9.19 -21.18
C VAL A 403 0.49 8.88 -21.64
N VAL A 404 0.72 8.82 -22.95
CA VAL A 404 2.01 8.45 -23.53
C VAL A 404 3.13 9.44 -23.15
N PRO A 405 3.01 10.76 -23.38
CA PRO A 405 4.08 11.70 -23.01
C PRO A 405 4.24 11.79 -21.48
N GLY A 406 3.15 11.71 -20.72
CA GLY A 406 3.19 11.66 -19.27
C GLY A 406 3.97 10.45 -18.74
N LEU A 407 3.78 9.27 -19.34
CA LEU A 407 4.47 8.05 -18.94
C LEU A 407 5.96 8.11 -19.20
N LEU A 408 6.37 8.58 -20.39
CA LEU A 408 7.79 8.78 -20.70
C LEU A 408 8.45 9.74 -19.71
N ALA A 409 7.79 10.86 -19.40
CA ALA A 409 8.32 11.84 -18.47
C ALA A 409 8.34 11.33 -17.01
N ALA A 410 7.31 10.61 -16.57
CA ALA A 410 7.23 9.99 -15.24
C ALA A 410 8.29 8.93 -15.03
N THR A 411 8.47 8.02 -15.99
CA THR A 411 9.53 7.01 -15.92
C THR A 411 10.92 7.65 -15.95
N GLY A 412 11.15 8.63 -16.83
CA GLY A 412 12.41 9.38 -16.87
C GLY A 412 12.72 10.12 -15.56
N ALA A 413 11.74 10.82 -14.99
CA ALA A 413 11.88 11.52 -13.72
C ALA A 413 12.13 10.55 -12.54
N GLN A 414 11.49 9.38 -12.55
CA GLN A 414 11.67 8.35 -11.53
C GLN A 414 13.08 7.75 -11.55
N LEU A 415 13.71 7.60 -12.72
CA LEU A 415 15.12 7.17 -12.80
C LEU A 415 16.04 8.13 -12.04
N LEU A 416 15.78 9.44 -12.13
CA LEU A 416 16.57 10.49 -11.48
C LEU A 416 16.26 10.63 -9.98
N MET A 417 15.03 10.31 -9.58
CA MET A 417 14.64 10.18 -8.17
C MET A 417 15.46 9.07 -7.47
N GLY A 418 15.99 8.09 -8.21
CA GLY A 418 16.82 7.03 -7.67
C GLY A 418 16.00 6.08 -6.81
N LEU A 419 16.35 5.90 -5.54
CA LEU A 419 15.59 5.12 -4.53
C LEU A 419 14.81 6.01 -3.55
N SER A 420 14.84 7.32 -3.75
CA SER A 420 14.17 8.26 -2.84
C SER A 420 12.65 8.20 -3.03
N SER A 421 11.91 8.55 -1.99
CA SER A 421 10.45 8.71 -2.03
C SER A 421 10.00 9.65 -0.92
N VAL A 422 8.86 10.30 -1.13
CA VAL A 422 8.17 11.09 -0.10
C VAL A 422 7.62 10.20 1.03
N SER A 423 7.33 8.93 0.74
CA SER A 423 6.96 7.94 1.75
C SER A 423 8.15 7.03 2.06
N ALA A 424 8.62 7.09 3.31
CA ALA A 424 9.72 6.24 3.79
C ALA A 424 9.30 4.77 4.02
N TYR A 425 8.01 4.46 3.88
CA TYR A 425 7.45 3.16 4.24
C TYR A 425 7.18 2.25 3.04
N GLN A 426 7.37 2.74 1.81
CA GLN A 426 7.21 1.92 0.62
C GLN A 426 8.17 0.75 0.68
N ARG A 427 7.65 -0.46 0.51
CA ARG A 427 8.48 -1.65 0.50
C ARG A 427 8.96 -1.92 -0.91
N ARG A 428 10.25 -2.21 -1.06
CA ARG A 428 10.67 -3.04 -2.20
C ARG A 428 10.08 -4.42 -1.96
N ARG A 429 9.25 -4.88 -2.90
CA ARG A 429 8.89 -6.30 -2.94
C ARG A 429 10.16 -7.06 -3.27
N LYS A 430 10.87 -7.53 -2.23
CA LYS A 430 12.00 -8.46 -2.37
C LYS A 430 11.44 -9.87 -2.57
N ASP A 431 10.67 -10.08 -3.63
CA ASP A 431 10.33 -11.46 -4.04
C ASP A 431 11.59 -12.24 -4.43
N GLY A 432 12.67 -11.53 -4.79
CA GLY A 432 13.99 -12.12 -5.03
C GLY A 432 14.69 -12.69 -3.79
N HIS A 433 14.17 -12.55 -2.57
CA HIS A 433 14.76 -13.22 -1.42
C HIS A 433 14.28 -14.66 -1.24
N LEU A 434 13.08 -15.06 -1.69
CA LEU A 434 12.75 -16.50 -1.69
C LEU A 434 13.62 -17.25 -2.71
N GLU A 435 13.89 -16.65 -3.87
CA GLU A 435 14.79 -17.23 -4.88
C GLU A 435 16.27 -17.13 -4.50
N GLN A 436 16.75 -16.02 -3.91
CA GLN A 436 18.15 -15.96 -3.41
C GLN A 436 18.38 -16.74 -2.12
N ARG A 437 17.34 -17.00 -1.32
CA ARG A 437 17.42 -17.79 -0.08
C ARG A 437 17.04 -19.26 -0.30
N ALA A 438 16.42 -19.58 -1.43
CA ALA A 438 16.30 -20.95 -1.92
C ALA A 438 17.69 -21.61 -2.01
N ASP A 439 18.74 -20.84 -2.28
CA ASP A 439 20.13 -21.31 -2.31
C ASP A 439 20.77 -21.52 -0.92
N LEU A 440 20.11 -21.13 0.18
CA LEU A 440 20.64 -21.41 1.52
C LEU A 440 20.66 -22.92 1.77
N PRO A 441 21.68 -23.44 2.47
CA PRO A 441 21.73 -24.86 2.81
C PRO A 441 20.58 -25.23 3.74
N ILE A 442 20.01 -26.42 3.52
CA ILE A 442 18.93 -26.97 4.33
C ILE A 442 19.30 -27.08 5.81
N GLU A 443 20.59 -27.26 6.11
CA GLU A 443 21.18 -27.26 7.45
C GLU A 443 20.83 -26.00 8.28
N SER A 444 20.56 -24.87 7.61
CA SER A 444 20.23 -23.61 8.30
C SER A 444 18.89 -23.62 9.05
N VAL A 445 18.03 -24.61 8.77
CA VAL A 445 16.71 -24.81 9.39
C VAL A 445 16.47 -26.25 9.83
N LEU A 446 17.45 -27.13 9.68
CA LEU A 446 17.35 -28.55 10.01
C LEU A 446 17.23 -28.75 11.53
N SER A 447 16.17 -29.44 11.97
CA SER A 447 16.09 -29.95 13.35
C SER A 447 16.83 -31.28 13.43
N THR A 448 17.98 -31.31 14.11
CA THR A 448 18.89 -32.48 14.18
C THR A 448 18.52 -33.50 15.25
N ASP A 449 17.53 -33.21 16.08
CA ASP A 449 17.03 -34.11 17.13
C ASP A 449 15.50 -34.24 17.03
N PRO A 450 14.98 -34.75 15.90
CA PRO A 450 13.55 -34.96 15.76
C PRO A 450 13.11 -36.10 16.68
N ALA A 451 11.92 -35.99 17.27
CA ALA A 451 11.31 -37.18 17.85
C ALA A 451 11.02 -38.17 16.72
N THR A 452 11.24 -39.44 16.98
CA THR A 452 11.00 -40.56 16.09
C THR A 452 10.17 -41.60 16.82
N ALA A 453 9.54 -42.49 16.07
CA ALA A 453 8.83 -43.66 16.57
C ALA A 453 9.35 -44.92 15.86
N ASP A 454 9.23 -46.08 16.50
CA ASP A 454 9.58 -47.36 15.89
C ASP A 454 8.43 -47.87 15.01
N GLY A 455 8.74 -48.57 13.93
CA GLY A 455 7.73 -49.17 13.05
C GLY A 455 6.85 -50.20 13.76
N ASP A 456 7.41 -50.86 14.77
CA ASP A 456 6.71 -51.86 15.59
C ASP A 456 5.84 -51.23 16.70
N ASP A 457 5.94 -49.91 16.93
CA ASP A 457 5.08 -49.23 17.89
C ASP A 457 3.61 -49.27 17.44
N THR A 458 2.68 -49.33 18.40
CA THR A 458 1.25 -49.29 18.12
C THR A 458 0.75 -47.85 17.99
N ILE A 459 -0.36 -47.67 17.26
CA ILE A 459 -1.03 -46.36 17.15
C ILE A 459 -1.39 -45.80 18.53
N ALA A 460 -1.82 -46.66 19.47
CA ALA A 460 -2.16 -46.24 20.83
C ALA A 460 -0.97 -45.62 21.58
N LEU A 461 0.23 -46.21 21.44
CA LEU A 461 1.46 -45.69 22.04
C LEU A 461 1.84 -44.35 21.38
N PHE A 462 1.85 -44.32 20.05
CA PHE A 462 2.11 -43.11 19.26
C PHE A 462 1.19 -41.94 19.65
N PHE A 463 -0.11 -42.20 19.74
CA PHE A 463 -1.09 -41.18 20.06
C PHE A 463 -0.91 -40.65 21.49
N THR A 464 -0.50 -41.50 22.42
CA THR A 464 -0.23 -41.09 23.80
C THR A 464 1.03 -40.23 23.88
N GLU A 465 2.15 -40.73 23.34
CA GLU A 465 3.46 -40.09 23.51
C GLU A 465 3.65 -38.85 22.62
N HIS A 466 3.28 -38.94 21.34
CA HIS A 466 3.58 -37.89 20.38
C HIS A 466 2.43 -36.89 20.20
N VAL A 467 1.18 -37.36 20.23
CA VAL A 467 0.01 -36.49 19.97
C VAL A 467 -0.51 -35.87 21.27
N SER A 468 -0.86 -36.68 22.26
CA SER A 468 -1.50 -36.20 23.50
C SER A 468 -0.55 -35.43 24.39
N LEU A 469 0.64 -35.99 24.65
CA LEU A 469 1.64 -35.36 25.52
C LEU A 469 2.46 -34.29 24.80
N ALA A 470 2.91 -34.55 23.57
CA ALA A 470 3.84 -33.66 22.86
C ALA A 470 3.19 -32.78 21.76
N ARG A 471 1.90 -32.94 21.46
CA ARG A 471 1.15 -32.15 20.45
C ARG A 471 1.79 -32.12 19.07
N ARG A 472 2.44 -33.22 18.66
CA ARG A 472 3.06 -33.36 17.34
C ARG A 472 2.01 -33.78 16.31
N LYS A 473 2.10 -33.20 15.11
CA LYS A 473 1.20 -33.49 13.99
C LYS A 473 1.76 -34.51 13.01
N ALA A 474 3.08 -34.65 12.95
CA ALA A 474 3.75 -35.64 12.14
C ALA A 474 5.03 -36.12 12.84
N VAL A 475 5.37 -37.39 12.67
CA VAL A 475 6.56 -38.01 13.25
C VAL A 475 7.19 -38.97 12.24
N PRO A 476 8.52 -38.90 12.02
CA PRO A 476 9.25 -39.90 11.24
C PRO A 476 9.28 -41.24 11.97
N VAL A 477 9.00 -42.31 11.24
CA VAL A 477 9.18 -43.69 11.68
C VAL A 477 10.57 -44.16 11.24
N VAL A 478 11.29 -44.80 12.15
CA VAL A 478 12.64 -45.34 11.91
C VAL A 478 12.75 -46.79 12.33
N ASP A 479 13.65 -47.53 11.70
CA ASP A 479 14.01 -48.88 12.13
C ASP A 479 14.99 -48.86 13.32
N GLY A 480 15.30 -50.06 13.84
CA GLY A 480 16.26 -50.23 14.95
C GLY A 480 17.70 -49.78 14.66
N GLU A 481 18.06 -49.50 13.40
CA GLU A 481 19.38 -48.94 13.01
C GLU A 481 19.31 -47.40 12.77
N GLY A 482 18.12 -46.81 12.87
CA GLY A 482 17.82 -45.40 12.65
C GLY A 482 17.63 -45.02 11.17
N CYS A 483 17.31 -45.99 10.31
CA CYS A 483 16.94 -45.74 8.92
C CYS A 483 15.48 -45.31 8.83
N PHE A 484 15.20 -44.33 7.98
CA PHE A 484 13.85 -43.80 7.81
C PHE A 484 12.96 -44.77 7.03
N GLU A 485 11.80 -45.14 7.60
CA GLU A 485 10.85 -46.08 6.98
C GLU A 485 9.58 -45.38 6.44
N GLY A 486 9.19 -44.23 7.01
CA GLY A 486 8.02 -43.49 6.57
C GLY A 486 7.65 -42.34 7.51
N LEU A 487 6.62 -41.58 7.16
CA LEU A 487 6.09 -40.49 7.98
C LEU A 487 4.67 -40.81 8.42
N VAL A 488 4.40 -40.76 9.72
CA VAL A 488 3.03 -40.86 10.25
C VAL A 488 2.50 -39.46 10.52
N VAL A 489 1.37 -39.12 9.92
CA VAL A 489 0.66 -37.85 10.12
C VAL A 489 -0.60 -38.11 10.95
N LEU A 490 -0.95 -37.17 11.83
CA LEU A 490 -2.10 -37.29 12.72
C LEU A 490 -3.40 -37.59 11.98
N ASP A 491 -3.62 -36.99 10.81
CA ASP A 491 -4.84 -37.20 10.03
C ASP A 491 -4.98 -38.65 9.54
N ASP A 492 -3.87 -39.37 9.32
CA ASP A 492 -3.90 -40.78 8.91
C ASP A 492 -4.32 -41.68 10.07
N VAL A 493 -3.84 -41.37 11.27
CA VAL A 493 -4.22 -42.07 12.50
C VAL A 493 -5.67 -41.84 12.87
N LEU A 494 -6.16 -40.59 12.73
CA LEU A 494 -7.55 -40.25 13.03
C LEU A 494 -8.57 -40.89 12.07
N GLY A 495 -8.13 -41.42 10.93
CA GLY A 495 -8.95 -42.18 10.00
C GLY A 495 -9.22 -43.63 10.41
N ILE A 496 -8.50 -44.15 11.41
CA ILE A 496 -8.59 -45.54 11.88
C ILE A 496 -9.46 -45.60 13.15
N ASP A 497 -10.30 -46.64 13.26
CA ASP A 497 -11.18 -46.82 14.42
C ASP A 497 -10.35 -46.94 15.72
N PRO A 498 -10.68 -46.18 16.78
CA PRO A 498 -9.94 -46.22 18.04
C PRO A 498 -9.82 -47.62 18.67
N ASP A 499 -10.76 -48.53 18.40
CA ASP A 499 -10.70 -49.90 18.92
C ASP A 499 -9.54 -50.71 18.32
N ASP A 500 -9.09 -50.37 17.10
CA ASP A 500 -8.00 -51.04 16.37
C ASP A 500 -6.62 -50.47 16.71
N TRP A 501 -6.54 -49.36 17.47
CA TRP A 501 -5.28 -48.64 17.73
C TRP A 501 -4.28 -49.45 18.57
N ALA A 502 -4.76 -50.40 19.37
CA ALA A 502 -3.90 -51.24 20.21
C ALA A 502 -3.23 -52.38 19.43
N GLU A 503 -3.77 -52.75 18.26
CA GLU A 503 -3.30 -53.89 17.46
C GLU A 503 -2.60 -53.44 16.16
N THR A 504 -2.92 -52.26 15.64
CA THR A 504 -2.34 -51.71 14.42
C THR A 504 -0.98 -51.06 14.71
N THR A 505 0.05 -51.42 13.94
CA THR A 505 1.41 -50.87 14.07
C THR A 505 1.63 -49.64 13.19
N LEU A 506 2.61 -48.81 13.54
CA LEU A 506 2.96 -47.64 12.74
C LEU A 506 3.48 -48.00 11.35
N ALA A 507 4.16 -49.14 11.19
CA ALA A 507 4.65 -49.61 9.90
C ALA A 507 3.53 -49.85 8.85
N GLU A 508 2.30 -50.10 9.30
CA GLU A 508 1.11 -50.29 8.46
C GLU A 508 0.48 -48.96 8.01
N VAL A 509 0.65 -47.90 8.79
CA VAL A 509 0.01 -46.58 8.56
C VAL A 509 0.98 -45.55 7.98
N ALA A 510 2.29 -45.73 8.20
CA ALA A 510 3.30 -44.77 7.77
C ALA A 510 3.30 -44.54 6.24
N ARG A 511 3.26 -43.27 5.83
CA ARG A 511 3.37 -42.86 4.43
C ARG A 511 4.79 -43.07 3.92
N ARG A 512 4.98 -44.11 3.10
CA ARG A 512 6.27 -44.45 2.49
C ARG A 512 6.58 -43.66 1.22
N ASP A 513 5.57 -43.04 0.62
CA ASP A 513 5.64 -42.16 -0.54
C ASP A 513 6.00 -40.71 -0.18
N THR A 514 6.24 -40.43 1.11
CA THR A 514 6.67 -39.12 1.59
C THR A 514 8.00 -38.72 0.94
N PRO A 515 8.10 -37.52 0.34
CA PRO A 515 9.37 -37.04 -0.20
C PRO A 515 10.43 -36.92 0.91
N VAL A 516 11.67 -37.28 0.58
CA VAL A 516 12.82 -37.18 1.50
C VAL A 516 13.85 -36.18 0.97
N GLY A 517 14.38 -35.36 1.86
CA GLY A 517 15.45 -34.41 1.57
C GLY A 517 16.84 -35.01 1.80
N HIS A 518 17.87 -34.37 1.23
CA HIS A 518 19.28 -34.72 1.46
C HIS A 518 20.02 -33.56 2.15
N PRO A 519 21.04 -33.81 3.01
CA PRO A 519 21.81 -32.76 3.68
C PRO A 519 22.44 -31.72 2.75
N ASP A 520 22.78 -32.12 1.52
CA ASP A 520 23.38 -31.23 0.52
C ASP A 520 22.35 -30.36 -0.23
N TRP A 521 21.06 -30.50 0.09
CA TRP A 521 20.01 -29.71 -0.54
C TRP A 521 20.00 -28.28 -0.03
N ASN A 522 19.46 -27.42 -0.89
CA ASN A 522 19.11 -26.06 -0.52
C ASN A 522 17.63 -25.94 -0.14
N LEU A 523 17.25 -24.82 0.47
CA LEU A 523 15.86 -24.59 0.92
C LEU A 523 14.86 -24.59 -0.24
N GLY A 524 15.27 -24.22 -1.45
CA GLY A 524 14.40 -24.23 -2.63
C GLY A 524 14.05 -25.65 -3.08
N GLN A 525 15.02 -26.55 -3.05
CA GLN A 525 14.81 -27.97 -3.33
C GLN A 525 13.92 -28.61 -2.28
N ALA A 526 14.17 -28.32 -0.99
CA ALA A 526 13.33 -28.79 0.11
C ALA A 526 11.87 -28.31 -0.04
N LEU A 527 11.67 -27.02 -0.30
CA LEU A 527 10.34 -26.44 -0.45
C LEU A 527 9.59 -27.01 -1.67
N ARG A 528 10.28 -27.23 -2.79
CA ARG A 528 9.67 -27.87 -3.97
C ARG A 528 9.22 -29.30 -3.65
N ALA A 529 10.07 -30.10 -3.02
CA ALA A 529 9.71 -31.46 -2.63
C ALA A 529 8.50 -31.49 -1.69
N MET A 530 8.43 -30.55 -0.74
CA MET A 530 7.28 -30.39 0.17
C MET A 530 5.99 -30.01 -0.56
N LEU A 531 6.07 -29.11 -1.54
CA LEU A 531 4.92 -28.69 -2.36
C LEU A 531 4.44 -29.79 -3.29
N ASP A 532 5.37 -30.50 -3.94
CA ASP A 532 5.05 -31.59 -4.87
C ASP A 532 4.45 -32.80 -4.14
N GLY A 533 4.87 -33.03 -2.88
CA GLY A 533 4.34 -34.10 -2.04
C GLY A 533 3.19 -33.71 -1.12
N ASP A 534 2.75 -32.45 -1.12
CA ASP A 534 1.73 -31.89 -0.21
C ASP A 534 2.00 -32.22 1.28
N VAL A 535 3.25 -32.01 1.73
CA VAL A 535 3.69 -32.28 3.12
C VAL A 535 4.33 -31.07 3.79
N ASP A 536 4.00 -30.88 5.07
CA ASP A 536 4.57 -29.82 5.91
C ASP A 536 5.85 -30.22 6.66
N HIS A 537 6.21 -31.50 6.64
CA HIS A 537 7.38 -32.05 7.32
C HIS A 537 8.20 -32.85 6.30
N LEU A 538 9.45 -32.45 6.10
CA LEU A 538 10.39 -33.10 5.19
C LEU A 538 11.47 -33.81 6.02
N PRO A 539 11.45 -35.15 6.10
CA PRO A 539 12.54 -35.94 6.66
C PRO A 539 13.80 -35.74 5.80
N VAL A 540 14.94 -35.54 6.46
CA VAL A 540 16.25 -35.40 5.78
C VAL A 540 17.09 -36.62 6.12
N VAL A 541 17.48 -37.37 5.10
CA VAL A 541 18.22 -38.64 5.23
C VAL A 541 19.60 -38.54 4.60
N ASP A 542 20.57 -39.24 5.15
CA ASP A 542 21.90 -39.34 4.53
C ASP A 542 21.94 -40.39 3.40
N SER A 543 23.10 -40.50 2.74
CA SER A 543 23.35 -41.47 1.66
C SER A 543 23.15 -42.94 2.03
N ARG A 544 23.03 -43.27 3.33
CA ARG A 544 22.76 -44.62 3.83
C ARG A 544 21.30 -44.80 4.26
N GLY A 545 20.43 -43.80 4.05
CA GLY A 545 19.02 -43.83 4.44
C GLY A 545 18.77 -43.50 5.91
N ARG A 546 19.79 -43.08 6.67
CA ARG A 546 19.64 -42.76 8.09
C ARG A 546 19.05 -41.38 8.28
N LEU A 547 18.08 -41.25 9.18
CA LEU A 547 17.45 -39.98 9.48
C LEU A 547 18.47 -39.04 10.15
N ARG A 548 18.67 -37.86 9.57
CA ARG A 548 19.55 -36.80 10.11
C ARG A 548 18.77 -35.67 10.77
N GLY A 549 17.52 -35.50 10.38
CA GLY A 549 16.67 -34.47 10.95
C GLY A 549 15.36 -34.31 10.19
N VAL A 550 14.60 -33.31 10.61
CA VAL A 550 13.35 -32.92 9.94
C VAL A 550 13.38 -31.41 9.70
N VAL A 551 12.89 -31.02 8.53
CA VAL A 551 12.62 -29.61 8.20
C VAL A 551 11.11 -29.41 8.11
N THR A 552 10.60 -28.33 8.69
CA THR A 552 9.19 -27.97 8.59
C THR A 552 8.99 -26.74 7.73
N SER A 553 7.82 -26.63 7.09
CA SER A 553 7.43 -25.46 6.30
C SER A 553 7.48 -24.19 7.16
N ASP A 554 7.03 -24.27 8.42
CA ASP A 554 7.12 -23.20 9.41
C ASP A 554 8.57 -22.78 9.71
N ALA A 555 9.52 -23.71 9.86
CA ALA A 555 10.92 -23.38 10.14
C ALA A 555 11.57 -22.60 8.97
N ILE A 556 11.24 -22.96 7.73
CA ILE A 556 11.68 -22.23 6.53
C ILE A 556 11.09 -20.81 6.54
N ILE A 557 9.79 -20.66 6.85
CA ILE A 557 9.09 -19.38 6.90
C ILE A 557 9.63 -18.49 8.03
N ASP A 558 9.80 -19.02 9.23
CA ASP A 558 10.25 -18.27 10.41
C ASP A 558 11.71 -17.84 10.30
N ARG A 559 12.58 -18.67 9.71
CA ARG A 559 13.94 -18.26 9.38
C ARG A 559 13.95 -17.09 8.40
N SER A 560 13.06 -17.11 7.40
CA SER A 560 12.89 -16.00 6.47
C SER A 560 12.45 -14.72 7.19
N ARG A 561 11.49 -14.83 8.12
CA ARG A 561 10.99 -13.70 8.93
C ARG A 561 12.04 -13.13 9.88
N LEU A 562 12.85 -13.96 10.52
CA LEU A 562 13.90 -13.53 11.45
C LEU A 562 14.98 -12.71 10.72
N MET A 563 15.38 -13.18 9.54
CA MET A 563 16.35 -12.48 8.69
C MET A 563 15.82 -11.13 8.20
N ASP A 564 14.51 -11.02 7.95
CA ASP A 564 13.88 -9.75 7.57
C ASP A 564 13.89 -8.72 8.71
N ARG A 565 13.90 -9.16 9.97
CA ARG A 565 13.99 -8.28 11.16
C ARG A 565 15.40 -7.80 11.44
N LEU A 566 16.43 -8.54 11.03
CA LEU A 566 17.84 -8.24 11.29
C LEU A 566 18.50 -7.36 10.21
N ASP A 567 17.81 -7.03 9.11
CA ASP A 567 18.35 -6.16 8.04
C ASP A 567 18.52 -4.71 8.56
N PRO A 568 19.77 -4.21 8.74
CA PRO A 568 20.06 -2.95 9.45
C PRO A 568 19.67 -1.68 8.67
N LYS A 569 19.03 -1.81 7.49
CA LYS A 569 18.58 -0.69 6.66
C LYS A 569 17.15 -0.22 6.96
N ARG A 570 16.52 -0.68 8.04
CA ARG A 570 15.21 -0.15 8.48
C ARG A 570 15.40 1.15 9.28
N PRO A 571 14.68 2.25 8.95
CA PRO A 571 14.63 3.44 9.80
C PRO A 571 13.84 3.22 11.08
#